data_AF-A0A2D6IWU0-F1
#
_entry.id   AF-A0A2D6IWU0-F1
#
_cell.length_a   1.000
_cell.length_b   1.000
_cell.length_c   1.000
_cell.angle_alpha   90.00
_cell.angle_beta   90.00
_cell.angle_gamma   90.00
#
_symmetry.space_group_name_H-M   'P 1'
#
loop_
_entity.id
_entity.type
_entity.pdbx_description
1 polymer ?
#
loop_
_entity_poly.entity_id
_entity_poly.type
_entity_poly.pdbx_seq_one_letter_code
_entity_poly.pdbx_strand_id
1 'polypeptide(L)'
;MQQLKILAIVGSYRNEESYSFKTLRLIEECMNALQPTQFEYVFLQRIGLPFCDGCLSCVRDGEEFCPEFSVIGPLVKKIEEADGIALAAPVYTFNVTGLMKNFCEYFMFKRNRPSFFGKKAIVVTAASGGGHKVVLDFLQSTAAAWGCDVVGRLGISSSQMQREIYKEKVAVATQDMVEKFLTGIVKADQQSPDFATLINFRAMQVMTNAIQTTINYRYWSERGWLEANYYTDVPMNPVTRLAVGFIAWRIRRARKKGKISPIR
;
A
#
# COMPACT_ATOMS: atom_id res chain seq x y z
N MET A 1 -3.45 8.36 27.41
CA MET A 1 -3.60 7.52 26.20
C MET A 1 -2.19 7.22 25.70
N GLN A 2 -1.93 6.00 25.21
CA GLN A 2 -0.64 5.69 24.60
C GLN A 2 -0.45 6.55 23.34
N GLN A 3 0.74 7.11 23.16
CA GLN A 3 1.06 7.88 21.96
C GLN A 3 1.10 6.95 20.75
N LEU A 4 0.35 7.28 19.69
CA LEU A 4 0.36 6.53 18.44
C LEU A 4 1.58 6.89 17.60
N LYS A 5 2.17 5.91 16.92
CA LYS A 5 3.27 6.10 15.96
C LYS A 5 2.79 5.87 14.54
N ILE A 6 2.88 6.90 13.70
CA ILE A 6 2.53 6.82 12.28
C ILE A 6 3.78 6.95 11.43
N LEU A 7 4.03 5.98 10.55
CA LEU A 7 5.11 6.09 9.56
C LEU A 7 4.58 6.73 8.28
N ALA A 8 5.11 7.90 7.91
CA ALA A 8 4.73 8.62 6.71
C ALA A 8 5.85 8.56 5.65
N ILE A 9 5.56 7.91 4.52
CA ILE A 9 6.48 7.74 3.39
C ILE A 9 6.18 8.81 2.34
N VAL A 10 7.12 9.71 2.12
CA VAL A 10 6.99 10.88 1.26
C VAL A 10 7.78 10.69 -0.02
N GLY A 11 7.07 10.44 -1.11
CA GLY A 11 7.63 10.27 -2.46
C GLY A 11 7.69 11.57 -3.26
N SER A 12 8.05 12.69 -2.66
CA SER A 12 8.23 13.95 -3.40
C SER A 12 9.69 14.30 -3.57
N TYR A 13 10.05 14.80 -4.76
CA TYR A 13 11.37 15.42 -5.00
C TYR A 13 11.55 16.75 -4.25
N ARG A 14 10.47 17.34 -3.74
CA ARG A 14 10.48 18.64 -3.08
C ARG A 14 10.46 18.56 -1.54
N ASN A 15 10.47 17.34 -0.99
CA ASN A 15 10.41 17.09 0.46
C ASN A 15 9.35 17.96 1.16
N GLU A 16 9.77 18.79 2.13
CA GLU A 16 8.90 19.67 2.92
C GLU A 16 8.14 20.70 2.09
N GLU A 17 8.68 21.09 0.92
CA GLU A 17 8.01 22.03 0.03
C GLU A 17 6.88 21.40 -0.79
N SER A 18 6.73 20.08 -0.74
CA SER A 18 5.67 19.39 -1.44
C SER A 18 4.31 19.57 -0.77
N TYR A 19 3.28 19.83 -1.57
CA TYR A 19 1.91 19.91 -1.06
C TYR A 19 1.42 18.56 -0.49
N SER A 20 1.91 17.42 -0.99
CA SER A 20 1.63 16.10 -0.41
C SER A 20 2.15 15.96 1.03
N PHE A 21 3.34 16.49 1.32
CA PHE A 21 3.87 16.55 2.69
C PHE A 21 3.12 17.56 3.54
N LYS A 22 2.85 18.77 3.02
CA LYS A 22 2.09 19.79 3.75
C LYS A 22 0.70 19.27 4.14
N THR A 23 0.04 18.46 3.30
CA THR A 23 -1.20 17.76 3.67
C THR A 23 -0.99 16.74 4.80
N LEU A 24 0.11 15.98 4.82
CA LEU A 24 0.42 15.09 5.95
C LEU A 24 0.63 15.85 7.26
N ARG A 25 1.19 17.07 7.22
CA ARG A 25 1.32 17.94 8.39
C ARG A 25 -0.05 18.38 8.92
N LEU A 26 -0.97 18.76 8.04
CA LEU A 26 -2.37 19.05 8.43
C LEU A 26 -3.05 17.84 9.06
N ILE A 27 -2.80 16.64 8.52
CA ILE A 27 -3.30 15.38 9.09
C ILE A 27 -2.71 15.14 10.49
N GLU A 28 -1.40 15.31 10.66
CA GLU A 28 -0.73 15.16 11.96
C GLU A 28 -1.27 16.16 13.01
N GLU A 29 -1.47 17.42 12.63
CA GLU A 29 -2.06 18.45 13.50
C GLU A 29 -3.48 18.07 13.92
N CYS A 30 -4.30 17.62 12.96
CA CYS A 30 -5.66 17.17 13.23
C CYS A 30 -5.69 15.90 14.10
N MET A 31 -4.78 14.94 13.89
CA MET A 31 -4.65 13.76 14.75
C MET A 31 -4.24 14.14 16.17
N ASN A 32 -3.24 15.00 16.33
CA ASN A 32 -2.75 15.43 17.65
C ASN A 32 -3.78 16.22 18.46
N ALA A 33 -4.73 16.89 17.80
CA ALA A 33 -5.86 17.52 18.48
C ALA A 33 -6.83 16.50 19.11
N LEU A 34 -6.82 15.24 18.66
CA LEU A 34 -7.73 14.18 19.11
C LEU A 34 -7.01 13.10 19.96
N GLN A 35 -5.76 12.78 19.63
CA GLN A 35 -4.97 11.71 20.23
C GLN A 35 -3.48 12.03 20.08
N PRO A 36 -2.65 11.98 21.14
CA PRO A 36 -1.21 12.14 21.01
C PRO A 36 -0.65 11.18 19.94
N THR A 37 -0.10 11.76 18.88
CA THR A 37 0.35 11.02 17.70
C THR A 37 1.69 11.56 17.23
N GLN A 38 2.67 10.69 17.05
CA GLN A 38 3.97 11.02 16.50
C GLN A 38 4.04 10.55 15.05
N PHE A 39 4.27 11.48 14.12
CA PHE A 39 4.62 11.11 12.74
C PHE A 39 6.14 10.97 12.60
N GLU A 40 6.55 9.83 12.06
CA GLU A 40 7.91 9.64 11.57
C GLU A 40 7.92 9.81 10.04
N TYR A 41 8.63 10.82 9.53
CA TYR A 41 8.68 11.13 8.11
C TYR A 41 9.89 10.51 7.42
N VAL A 42 9.63 9.67 6.43
CA VAL A 42 10.63 9.09 5.55
C VAL A 42 10.54 9.78 4.19
N PHE A 43 11.52 10.63 3.89
CA PHE A 43 11.63 11.30 2.60
C PHE A 43 12.43 10.43 1.62
N LEU A 44 11.75 9.85 0.62
CA LEU A 44 12.38 8.93 -0.34
C LEU A 44 13.52 9.60 -1.12
N GLN A 45 13.40 10.91 -1.40
CA GLN A 45 14.46 11.67 -2.06
C GLN A 45 15.76 11.71 -1.24
N ARG A 46 15.67 11.75 0.10
CA ARG A 46 16.83 11.78 1.00
C ARG A 46 17.48 10.42 1.20
N ILE A 47 16.68 9.35 1.09
CA ILE A 47 17.23 7.98 1.12
C ILE A 47 18.12 7.76 -0.11
N GLY A 48 17.73 8.30 -1.27
CA GLY A 48 18.57 8.24 -2.47
C GLY A 48 18.76 6.83 -3.04
N LEU A 49 17.73 5.97 -2.95
CA LEU A 49 17.80 4.62 -3.51
C LEU A 49 18.14 4.64 -5.00
N PRO A 50 19.08 3.81 -5.48
CA PRO A 50 19.30 3.62 -6.91
C PRO A 50 18.05 3.02 -7.57
N PHE A 51 17.96 3.07 -8.90
CA PHE A 51 16.84 2.42 -9.59
C PHE A 51 16.93 0.90 -9.41
N CYS A 52 15.84 0.30 -8.93
CA CYS A 52 15.72 -1.16 -8.87
C CYS A 52 15.81 -1.73 -10.29
N ASP A 53 16.69 -2.71 -10.49
CA ASP A 53 16.91 -3.38 -11.77
C ASP A 53 15.88 -4.49 -12.06
N GLY A 54 15.02 -4.79 -11.10
CA GLY A 54 14.02 -5.84 -11.22
C GLY A 54 14.61 -7.26 -11.24
N CYS A 55 15.76 -7.50 -10.62
CA CYS A 55 16.39 -8.83 -10.58
C CYS A 55 15.58 -9.91 -9.84
N LEU A 56 14.59 -9.51 -9.02
CA LEU A 56 13.68 -10.37 -8.24
C LEU A 56 14.37 -11.32 -7.24
N SER A 57 15.63 -11.07 -6.85
CA SER A 57 16.30 -11.86 -5.80
C SER A 57 15.53 -11.82 -4.48
N CYS A 58 14.98 -10.65 -4.11
CA CYS A 58 14.15 -10.46 -2.92
C CYS A 58 12.89 -11.33 -2.91
N VAL A 59 12.39 -11.69 -4.09
CA VAL A 59 11.18 -12.50 -4.28
C VAL A 59 11.53 -13.98 -4.32
N ARG A 60 12.61 -14.35 -5.01
CA ARG A 60 13.03 -15.74 -5.26
C ARG A 60 13.76 -16.34 -4.06
N ASP A 61 14.76 -15.62 -3.54
CA ASP A 61 15.77 -16.14 -2.61
C ASP A 61 15.54 -15.64 -1.18
N GLY A 62 15.07 -14.39 -1.02
CA GLY A 62 14.84 -13.75 0.28
C GLY A 62 15.16 -12.26 0.21
N GLU A 63 14.46 -11.43 0.98
CA GLU A 63 14.67 -9.97 0.96
C GLU A 63 16.12 -9.55 1.26
N GLU A 64 16.84 -10.34 2.05
CA GLU A 64 18.26 -10.17 2.39
C GLU A 64 19.21 -10.28 1.18
N PHE A 65 18.75 -10.88 0.08
CA PHE A 65 19.50 -10.98 -1.18
C PHE A 65 19.32 -9.76 -2.10
N CYS A 66 18.57 -8.74 -1.67
CA CYS A 66 18.56 -7.46 -2.35
C CYS A 66 19.87 -6.71 -2.05
N PRO A 67 20.61 -6.19 -3.06
CA PRO A 67 21.81 -5.39 -2.83
C PRO A 67 21.56 -4.19 -1.91
N GLU A 68 20.35 -3.64 -1.96
CA GLU A 68 19.92 -2.48 -1.16
C GLU A 68 19.20 -2.88 0.16
N PHE A 69 19.27 -4.15 0.58
CA PHE A 69 18.56 -4.61 1.80
C PHE A 69 18.99 -3.86 3.06
N SER A 70 20.24 -3.42 3.15
CA SER A 70 20.73 -2.61 4.28
C SER A 70 19.94 -1.31 4.45
N VAL A 71 19.37 -0.77 3.38
CA VAL A 71 18.51 0.43 3.37
C VAL A 71 17.04 0.05 3.49
N ILE A 72 16.59 -0.99 2.78
CA ILE A 72 15.18 -1.40 2.72
C ILE A 72 14.72 -2.08 4.01
N GLY A 73 15.54 -2.96 4.59
CA GLY A 73 15.22 -3.71 5.81
C GLY A 73 14.81 -2.82 6.99
N PRO A 74 15.54 -1.74 7.31
CA PRO A 74 15.12 -0.78 8.33
C PRO A 74 13.76 -0.13 8.06
N LEU A 75 13.40 0.13 6.80
CA LEU A 75 12.09 0.71 6.45
C LEU A 75 10.95 -0.28 6.70
N VAL A 76 11.18 -1.57 6.43
CA VAL A 76 10.23 -2.64 6.76
C VAL A 76 9.96 -2.67 8.25
N LYS A 77 11.02 -2.66 9.08
CA LYS A 77 10.89 -2.65 10.55
C LYS A 77 10.11 -1.44 11.05
N LYS A 78 10.37 -0.25 10.49
CA LYS A 78 9.60 0.96 10.82
C LYS A 78 8.11 0.81 10.52
N ILE A 79 7.73 0.12 9.43
CA ILE A 79 6.32 -0.17 9.13
C ILE A 79 5.75 -1.17 10.14
N GLU A 80 6.51 -2.20 10.49
CA GLU A 80 6.11 -3.24 11.46
C GLU A 80 5.87 -2.65 12.85
N GLU A 81 6.69 -1.69 13.28
CA GLU A 81 6.58 -1.00 14.57
C GLU A 81 5.53 0.11 14.61
N ALA A 82 5.07 0.62 13.48
CA ALA A 82 4.10 1.72 13.43
C ALA A 82 2.66 1.23 13.67
N ASP A 83 1.84 2.02 14.34
CA ASP A 83 0.41 1.75 14.54
C ASP A 83 -0.40 1.95 13.25
N GLY A 84 0.10 2.83 12.37
CA GLY A 84 -0.47 3.07 11.05
C GLY A 84 0.56 3.63 10.07
N ILE A 85 0.23 3.60 8.79
CA ILE A 85 1.09 4.13 7.74
C ILE A 85 0.39 5.20 6.89
N ALA A 86 1.17 6.13 6.37
CA ALA A 86 0.72 7.11 5.39
C ALA A 86 1.62 7.06 4.16
N LEU A 87 1.04 6.86 2.97
CA LEU A 87 1.78 6.98 1.71
C LEU A 87 1.39 8.30 1.03
N ALA A 88 2.39 9.13 0.72
CA ALA A 88 2.15 10.42 0.11
C ALA A 88 3.06 10.66 -1.10
N ALA A 89 2.46 10.99 -2.24
CA ALA A 89 3.20 11.37 -3.44
C ALA A 89 2.41 12.42 -4.24
N PRO A 90 3.07 13.45 -4.81
CA PRO A 90 2.40 14.35 -5.72
C PRO A 90 2.10 13.65 -7.06
N VAL A 91 1.17 14.23 -7.84
CA VAL A 91 0.89 13.79 -9.21
C VAL A 91 1.84 14.50 -10.16
N TYR A 92 2.81 13.78 -10.73
CA TYR A 92 3.69 14.27 -11.79
C TYR A 92 3.35 13.53 -13.08
N THR A 93 3.07 14.27 -14.16
CA THR A 93 2.64 13.73 -15.47
C THR A 93 1.54 12.66 -15.36
N PHE A 94 0.48 12.97 -14.59
CA PHE A 94 -0.69 12.09 -14.37
C PHE A 94 -0.37 10.72 -13.74
N ASN A 95 0.76 10.59 -13.03
CA ASN A 95 1.12 9.38 -12.33
C ASN A 95 1.86 9.68 -11.02
N VAL A 96 2.20 8.63 -10.29
CA VAL A 96 3.09 8.73 -9.13
C VAL A 96 4.47 9.18 -9.56
N THR A 97 5.22 9.75 -8.62
CA THR A 97 6.63 10.12 -8.88
C THR A 97 7.49 8.89 -9.14
N GLY A 98 8.58 9.08 -9.88
CA GLY A 98 9.62 8.05 -10.03
C GLY A 98 10.18 7.57 -8.69
N LEU A 99 10.31 8.46 -7.69
CA LEU A 99 10.72 8.10 -6.32
C LEU A 99 9.77 7.10 -5.68
N MET A 100 8.46 7.41 -5.67
CA MET A 100 7.47 6.53 -5.06
C MET A 100 7.40 5.20 -5.81
N LYS A 101 7.42 5.23 -7.14
CA LYS A 101 7.43 4.01 -7.95
C LYS A 101 8.66 3.15 -7.65
N ASN A 102 9.85 3.73 -7.61
CA ASN A 102 11.10 3.02 -7.35
C ASN A 102 11.11 2.39 -5.96
N PHE A 103 10.65 3.11 -4.92
CA PHE A 103 10.49 2.55 -3.58
C PHE A 103 9.55 1.33 -3.57
N CYS A 104 8.44 1.40 -4.32
CA CYS A 104 7.52 0.27 -4.43
C CYS A 104 8.15 -0.96 -5.11
N GLU A 105 9.10 -0.77 -6.04
CA GLU A 105 9.83 -1.89 -6.66
C GLU A 105 10.69 -2.64 -5.65
N TYR A 106 11.35 -1.93 -4.73
CA TYR A 106 12.10 -2.58 -3.64
C TYR A 106 11.18 -3.33 -2.66
N PHE A 107 9.91 -2.93 -2.56
CA PHE A 107 8.89 -3.58 -1.74
C PHE A 107 8.13 -4.69 -2.48
N MET A 108 8.58 -5.12 -3.66
CA MET A 108 7.96 -6.21 -4.43
C MET A 108 7.86 -7.51 -3.61
N PHE A 109 8.83 -7.80 -2.74
CA PHE A 109 8.76 -8.97 -1.87
C PHE A 109 7.60 -8.90 -0.87
N LYS A 110 7.26 -7.73 -0.29
CA LYS A 110 6.07 -7.56 0.56
C LYS A 110 4.76 -7.67 -0.22
N ARG A 111 4.74 -7.37 -1.52
CA ARG A 111 3.59 -7.70 -2.38
C ARG A 111 3.40 -9.21 -2.58
N ASN A 112 4.49 -9.97 -2.60
CA ASN A 112 4.44 -11.43 -2.77
C ASN A 112 4.26 -12.17 -1.43
N ARG A 113 4.76 -11.59 -0.34
CA ARG A 113 4.69 -12.10 1.03
C ARG A 113 4.12 -10.99 1.93
N PRO A 114 2.83 -10.63 1.78
CA PRO A 114 2.22 -9.62 2.62
C PRO A 114 2.25 -10.05 4.09
N SER A 115 2.41 -9.07 4.97
CA SER A 115 2.53 -9.32 6.41
C SER A 115 2.00 -8.19 7.29
N PHE A 116 1.52 -7.09 6.70
CA PHE A 116 1.05 -5.92 7.46
C PHE A 116 -0.47 -5.95 7.71
N PHE A 117 -1.04 -7.16 7.86
CA PHE A 117 -2.47 -7.34 8.12
C PHE A 117 -2.90 -6.67 9.42
N GLY A 118 -4.09 -6.06 9.42
CA GLY A 118 -4.64 -5.30 10.55
C GLY A 118 -4.10 -3.88 10.68
N LYS A 119 -2.95 -3.54 10.06
CA LYS A 119 -2.46 -2.15 10.05
C LYS A 119 -3.34 -1.28 9.16
N LYS A 120 -3.62 -0.07 9.62
CA LYS A 120 -4.37 0.91 8.84
C LYS A 120 -3.45 1.80 8.05
N ALA A 121 -3.91 2.21 6.87
CA ALA A 121 -3.20 3.08 5.97
C ALA A 121 -4.08 4.25 5.51
N ILE A 122 -3.45 5.40 5.30
CA ILE A 122 -4.01 6.51 4.53
C ILE A 122 -3.13 6.81 3.33
N VAL A 123 -3.75 7.31 2.26
CA VAL A 123 -3.04 7.69 1.03
C VAL A 123 -3.34 9.12 0.63
N VAL A 124 -2.29 9.88 0.33
CA VAL A 124 -2.35 11.33 0.15
C VAL A 124 -1.68 11.72 -1.17
N THR A 125 -2.32 12.62 -1.91
CA THR A 125 -1.74 13.19 -3.12
C THR A 125 -2.06 14.67 -3.29
N ALA A 126 -1.22 15.34 -4.07
CA ALA A 126 -1.42 16.73 -4.46
C ALA A 126 -1.12 16.92 -5.95
N ALA A 127 -1.94 17.68 -6.65
CA ALA A 127 -1.74 18.08 -8.04
C ALA A 127 -2.16 19.54 -8.23
N SER A 128 -1.64 20.25 -9.23
CA SER A 128 -2.15 21.57 -9.58
C SER A 128 -3.55 21.48 -10.20
N GLY A 129 -3.74 20.54 -11.14
CA GLY A 129 -4.98 20.35 -11.89
C GLY A 129 -5.69 19.03 -11.59
N GLY A 130 -5.18 17.92 -12.11
CA GLY A 130 -5.84 16.61 -12.06
C GLY A 130 -4.88 15.42 -11.95
N GLY A 131 -5.43 14.21 -12.08
CA GLY A 131 -4.70 12.94 -11.96
C GLY A 131 -4.69 12.35 -10.54
N HIS A 132 -5.38 12.97 -9.58
CA HIS A 132 -5.44 12.51 -8.18
C HIS A 132 -5.91 11.06 -8.06
N LYS A 133 -6.97 10.69 -8.79
CA LYS A 133 -7.54 9.34 -8.71
C LYS A 133 -6.50 8.27 -9.09
N VAL A 134 -5.75 8.47 -10.17
CA VAL A 134 -4.71 7.53 -10.64
C VAL A 134 -3.66 7.30 -9.55
N VAL A 135 -3.17 8.38 -8.94
CA VAL A 135 -2.16 8.28 -7.87
C VAL A 135 -2.73 7.66 -6.60
N LEU A 136 -3.93 8.06 -6.18
CA LEU A 136 -4.58 7.49 -5.00
C LEU A 136 -4.87 6.00 -5.18
N ASP A 137 -5.33 5.58 -6.36
CA ASP A 137 -5.56 4.16 -6.68
C ASP A 137 -4.25 3.36 -6.66
N PHE A 138 -3.15 3.91 -7.18
CA PHE A 138 -1.83 3.27 -7.12
C PHE A 138 -1.35 3.11 -5.67
N LEU A 139 -1.39 4.17 -4.87
CA LEU A 139 -0.94 4.13 -3.47
C LEU A 139 -1.81 3.18 -2.64
N GLN A 140 -3.14 3.22 -2.83
CA GLN A 140 -4.06 2.33 -2.14
C GLN A 140 -3.77 0.87 -2.49
N SER A 141 -3.66 0.56 -3.79
CA SER A 141 -3.39 -0.79 -4.25
C SER A 141 -2.05 -1.31 -3.73
N THR A 142 -1.07 -0.42 -3.61
CA THR A 142 0.25 -0.74 -3.05
C THR A 142 0.17 -1.10 -1.56
N ALA A 143 -0.42 -0.24 -0.74
CA ALA A 143 -0.58 -0.50 0.69
C ALA A 143 -1.42 -1.76 0.96
N ALA A 144 -2.52 -1.94 0.22
CA ALA A 144 -3.35 -3.14 0.30
C ALA A 144 -2.58 -4.41 -0.11
N ALA A 145 -1.72 -4.33 -1.13
CA ALA A 145 -0.89 -5.45 -1.54
C ALA A 145 0.16 -5.86 -0.49
N TRP A 146 0.53 -4.97 0.44
CA TRP A 146 1.38 -5.32 1.59
C TRP A 146 0.60 -5.89 2.78
N GLY A 147 -0.73 -5.85 2.71
CA GLY A 147 -1.66 -6.34 3.73
C GLY A 147 -2.38 -5.26 4.54
N CYS A 148 -2.12 -3.97 4.30
CA CYS A 148 -2.75 -2.89 5.07
C CYS A 148 -4.19 -2.63 4.63
N ASP A 149 -5.03 -2.18 5.56
CA ASP A 149 -6.37 -1.67 5.24
C ASP A 149 -6.31 -0.16 4.98
N VAL A 150 -6.65 0.25 3.76
CA VAL A 150 -6.66 1.66 3.39
C VAL A 150 -7.99 2.29 3.79
N VAL A 151 -7.98 3.08 4.86
CA VAL A 151 -9.19 3.65 5.48
C VAL A 151 -9.42 5.11 5.12
N GLY A 152 -8.46 5.74 4.44
CA GLY A 152 -8.55 7.16 4.04
C GLY A 152 -7.79 7.46 2.75
N ARG A 153 -8.38 8.31 1.91
CA ARG A 153 -7.78 8.82 0.67
C ARG A 153 -7.99 10.33 0.55
N LEU A 154 -6.94 11.13 0.35
CA LEU A 154 -7.05 12.58 0.23
C LEU A 154 -6.23 13.09 -0.96
N GLY A 155 -6.91 13.72 -1.91
CA GLY A 155 -6.29 14.42 -3.02
C GLY A 155 -6.57 15.91 -2.91
N ILE A 156 -5.53 16.74 -2.93
CA ILE A 156 -5.69 18.21 -2.91
C ILE A 156 -5.21 18.88 -4.19
N SER A 157 -5.80 20.04 -4.51
CA SER A 157 -5.40 20.92 -5.59
C SER A 157 -4.42 21.97 -5.05
N SER A 158 -3.13 21.79 -5.34
CA SER A 158 -2.09 22.72 -4.87
C SER A 158 -2.25 24.13 -5.43
N SER A 159 -2.87 24.29 -6.61
CA SER A 159 -3.15 25.60 -7.21
C SER A 159 -4.26 26.36 -6.49
N GLN A 160 -5.12 25.66 -5.75
CA GLN A 160 -6.24 26.26 -5.02
C GLN A 160 -5.94 26.50 -3.53
N MET A 161 -4.80 26.03 -3.02
CA MET A 161 -4.42 26.17 -1.61
C MET A 161 -4.24 27.61 -1.12
N GLN A 162 -4.25 28.60 -2.02
CA GLN A 162 -4.27 30.02 -1.66
C GLN A 162 -5.68 30.57 -1.38
N ARG A 163 -6.74 29.80 -1.65
CA ARG A 163 -8.13 30.22 -1.46
C ARG A 163 -8.65 29.70 -0.12
N GLU A 164 -9.11 30.59 0.78
CA GLU A 164 -9.62 30.21 2.10
C GLU A 164 -10.77 29.19 2.02
N ILE A 165 -11.75 29.41 1.14
CA ILE A 165 -12.85 28.46 0.89
C ILE A 165 -12.34 27.06 0.53
N TYR A 166 -11.21 26.97 -0.18
CA TYR A 166 -10.63 25.67 -0.51
C TYR A 166 -9.90 25.04 0.68
N LYS A 167 -9.18 25.83 1.47
CA LYS A 167 -8.54 25.37 2.71
C LYS A 167 -9.57 24.80 3.69
N GLU A 168 -10.72 25.45 3.85
CA GLU A 168 -11.84 24.95 4.66
C GLU A 168 -12.33 23.57 4.19
N LYS A 169 -12.51 23.39 2.87
CA LYS A 169 -12.90 22.09 2.29
C LYS A 169 -11.84 21.02 2.57
N VAL A 170 -10.56 21.37 2.46
CA VAL A 170 -9.46 20.45 2.79
C VAL A 170 -9.46 20.10 4.27
N ALA A 171 -9.72 21.07 5.16
CA ALA A 171 -9.81 20.83 6.60
C ALA A 171 -10.94 19.86 6.95
N VAL A 172 -12.15 20.06 6.42
CA VAL A 172 -13.29 19.16 6.62
C VAL A 172 -12.98 17.74 6.13
N ALA A 173 -12.41 17.60 4.92
CA ALA A 173 -12.03 16.30 4.38
C ALA A 173 -10.90 15.63 5.18
N THR A 174 -9.98 16.42 5.72
CA THR A 174 -8.89 15.94 6.59
C THR A 174 -9.46 15.41 7.89
N GLN A 175 -10.40 16.13 8.51
CA GLN A 175 -11.04 15.71 9.75
C GLN A 175 -11.80 14.38 9.59
N ASP A 176 -12.66 14.26 8.57
CA ASP A 176 -13.41 13.02 8.29
C ASP A 176 -12.47 11.81 8.08
N MET A 177 -11.36 12.01 7.38
CA MET A 177 -10.34 10.98 7.22
C MET A 177 -9.67 10.60 8.53
N VAL A 178 -9.26 11.60 9.32
CA VAL A 178 -8.53 11.38 10.58
C VAL A 178 -9.40 10.59 11.56
N GLU A 179 -10.69 10.92 11.67
CA GLU A 179 -11.63 10.20 12.52
C GLU A 179 -11.73 8.72 12.11
N LYS A 180 -11.83 8.44 10.80
CA LYS A 180 -11.82 7.06 10.26
C LYS A 180 -10.51 6.34 10.52
N PHE A 181 -9.39 7.04 10.35
CA PHE A 181 -8.06 6.46 10.54
C PHE A 181 -7.80 6.09 12.00
N LEU A 182 -8.06 7.01 12.93
CA LEU A 182 -7.95 6.77 14.37
C LEU A 182 -8.88 5.65 14.82
N THR A 183 -10.15 5.67 14.39
CA THR A 183 -11.11 4.60 14.71
C THR A 183 -10.62 3.26 14.20
N GLY A 184 -10.07 3.20 12.98
CA GLY A 184 -9.51 1.99 12.41
C GLY A 184 -8.31 1.46 13.19
N ILE A 185 -7.37 2.34 13.57
CA ILE A 185 -6.18 1.95 14.36
C ILE A 185 -6.62 1.36 15.70
N VAL A 186 -7.55 2.02 16.40
CA VAL A 186 -8.01 1.58 17.73
C VAL A 186 -8.80 0.27 17.66
N LYS A 187 -9.66 0.10 16.64
CA LYS A 187 -10.40 -1.15 16.47
C LYS A 187 -9.47 -2.33 16.16
N ALA A 188 -8.36 -2.07 15.47
CA ALA A 188 -7.42 -3.08 14.98
C ALA A 188 -8.11 -4.24 14.24
N ASP A 189 -9.28 -3.97 13.66
CA ASP A 189 -10.02 -4.95 12.87
C ASP A 189 -9.36 -5.11 11.50
N GLN A 190 -9.78 -6.13 10.75
CA GLN A 190 -9.37 -6.28 9.37
C GLN A 190 -10.55 -6.07 8.44
N GLN A 191 -10.37 -5.26 7.40
CA GLN A 191 -11.40 -5.08 6.39
C GLN A 191 -11.60 -6.36 5.57
N SER A 192 -12.86 -6.68 5.29
CA SER A 192 -13.18 -7.78 4.40
C SER A 192 -12.70 -7.49 2.98
N PRO A 193 -12.06 -8.46 2.29
CA PRO A 193 -11.57 -8.24 0.94
C PRO A 193 -12.72 -8.06 -0.03
N ASP A 194 -12.55 -7.15 -0.99
CA ASP A 194 -13.46 -7.04 -2.13
C ASP A 194 -13.22 -8.17 -3.14
N PHE A 195 -14.08 -8.23 -4.16
CA PHE A 195 -14.01 -9.27 -5.18
C PHE A 195 -12.71 -9.22 -5.99
N ALA A 196 -12.16 -8.03 -6.26
CA ALA A 196 -10.94 -7.86 -7.03
C ALA A 196 -9.71 -8.34 -6.23
N THR A 197 -9.66 -8.03 -4.93
CA THR A 197 -8.65 -8.52 -4.00
C THR A 197 -8.68 -10.05 -3.90
N LEU A 198 -9.86 -10.66 -3.86
CA LEU A 198 -10.00 -12.13 -3.87
C LEU A 198 -9.49 -12.77 -5.17
N ILE A 199 -9.79 -12.16 -6.33
CA ILE A 199 -9.24 -12.62 -7.62
C ILE A 199 -7.71 -12.48 -7.61
N ASN A 200 -7.18 -11.37 -7.12
CA ASN A 200 -5.74 -11.13 -7.03
C ASN A 200 -5.06 -12.20 -6.16
N PHE A 201 -5.62 -12.47 -4.97
CA PHE A 201 -5.15 -13.55 -4.09
C PHE A 201 -5.08 -14.89 -4.84
N ARG A 202 -6.15 -15.28 -5.56
CA ARG A 202 -6.14 -16.53 -6.33
C ARG A 202 -5.13 -16.55 -7.46
N ALA A 203 -4.94 -15.42 -8.15
CA ALA A 203 -3.91 -15.32 -9.18
C ALA A 203 -2.52 -15.52 -8.58
N MET A 204 -2.23 -14.86 -7.45
CA MET A 204 -0.98 -15.01 -6.69
C MET A 204 -0.78 -16.45 -6.19
N GLN A 205 -1.84 -17.09 -5.68
CA GLN A 205 -1.83 -18.50 -5.26
C GLN A 205 -1.43 -19.42 -6.41
N VAL A 206 -2.00 -19.22 -7.60
CA VAL A 206 -1.66 -19.99 -8.81
C VAL A 206 -0.22 -19.78 -9.26
N MET A 207 0.26 -18.53 -9.24
CA MET A 207 1.63 -18.21 -9.64
C MET A 207 2.66 -18.79 -8.66
N THR A 208 2.40 -18.64 -7.37
CA THR A 208 3.28 -19.12 -6.29
C THR A 208 3.38 -20.65 -6.28
N ASN A 209 2.25 -21.35 -6.43
CA ASN A 209 2.24 -22.82 -6.46
C ASN A 209 2.95 -23.41 -7.69
N ALA A 210 3.20 -22.60 -8.73
CA ALA A 210 3.87 -23.05 -9.93
C ALA A 210 5.41 -23.04 -9.85
N ILE A 211 6.01 -22.41 -8.83
CA ILE A 211 7.47 -22.34 -8.64
C ILE A 211 7.82 -22.70 -7.20
N GLN A 212 7.78 -23.99 -6.90
CA GLN A 212 7.86 -24.52 -5.53
C GLN A 212 9.24 -24.40 -4.87
N THR A 213 10.27 -24.03 -5.64
CA THR A 213 11.65 -23.87 -5.15
C THR A 213 11.93 -22.52 -4.50
N THR A 214 10.98 -21.58 -4.55
CA THR A 214 11.18 -20.19 -4.07
C THR A 214 10.88 -20.02 -2.59
N ILE A 215 11.49 -19.01 -1.96
CA ILE A 215 11.14 -18.59 -0.60
C ILE A 215 9.66 -18.16 -0.50
N ASN A 216 9.10 -17.59 -1.58
CA ASN A 216 7.67 -17.28 -1.68
C ASN A 216 6.79 -18.51 -1.46
N TYR A 217 7.09 -19.61 -2.16
CA TYR A 217 6.33 -20.84 -2.01
C TYR A 217 6.39 -21.35 -0.58
N ARG A 218 7.59 -21.37 0.02
CA ARG A 218 7.76 -21.76 1.43
C ARG A 218 6.92 -20.90 2.36
N TYR A 219 7.01 -19.58 2.25
CA TYR A 219 6.25 -18.62 3.06
C TYR A 219 4.73 -18.84 2.99
N TRP A 220 4.21 -19.10 1.79
CA TRP A 220 2.78 -19.39 1.58
C TRP A 220 2.38 -20.77 2.10
N SER A 221 3.23 -21.79 1.92
CA SER A 221 2.99 -23.15 2.38
C SER A 221 2.90 -23.23 3.90
N GLU A 222 3.85 -22.60 4.61
CA GLU A 222 3.90 -22.55 6.08
C GLU A 222 2.67 -21.86 6.69
N ARG A 223 2.01 -20.97 5.95
CA ARG A 223 0.79 -20.26 6.37
C ARG A 223 -0.51 -20.91 5.89
N GLY A 224 -0.42 -22.05 5.18
CA GLY A 224 -1.59 -22.72 4.61
C GLY A 224 -2.26 -21.94 3.48
N TRP A 225 -1.64 -20.89 2.96
CA TRP A 225 -2.25 -20.00 1.95
C TRP A 225 -2.36 -20.62 0.57
N LEU A 226 -1.70 -21.74 0.30
CA LEU A 226 -1.79 -22.46 -0.96
C LEU A 226 -3.19 -23.07 -1.19
N GLU A 227 -3.91 -23.39 -0.12
CA GLU A 227 -5.26 -23.96 -0.16
C GLU A 227 -6.32 -23.05 0.50
N ALA A 228 -5.90 -22.01 1.20
CA ALA A 228 -6.80 -21.05 1.84
C ALA A 228 -7.70 -20.32 0.83
N ASN A 229 -8.78 -19.72 1.33
CA ASN A 229 -9.66 -18.88 0.53
C ASN A 229 -9.19 -17.42 0.46
N TYR A 230 -8.44 -16.97 1.46
CA TYR A 230 -7.82 -15.65 1.55
C TYR A 230 -6.63 -15.70 2.52
N TYR A 231 -5.87 -14.60 2.63
CA TYR A 231 -4.72 -14.50 3.54
C TYR A 231 -5.10 -14.62 5.03
N THR A 232 -6.31 -14.22 5.38
CA THR A 232 -6.84 -14.21 6.76
C THR A 232 -8.23 -14.81 6.81
N ASP A 233 -8.70 -15.16 8.01
CA ASP A 233 -9.94 -15.90 8.26
C ASP A 233 -11.20 -15.03 8.16
N VAL A 234 -11.33 -14.26 7.08
CA VAL A 234 -12.52 -13.44 6.82
C VAL A 234 -13.65 -14.32 6.29
N PRO A 235 -14.89 -14.19 6.82
CA PRO A 235 -16.05 -14.89 6.30
C PRO A 235 -16.28 -14.56 4.82
N MET A 236 -16.42 -15.60 4.00
CA MET A 236 -16.73 -15.47 2.58
C MET A 236 -18.08 -16.10 2.25
N ASN A 237 -18.93 -15.33 1.58
CA ASN A 237 -20.18 -15.83 1.02
C ASN A 237 -19.91 -17.01 0.06
N PRO A 238 -20.69 -18.12 0.15
CA PRO A 238 -20.56 -19.28 -0.74
C PRO A 238 -20.56 -18.94 -2.25
N VAL A 239 -21.38 -17.99 -2.69
CA VAL A 239 -21.46 -17.57 -4.10
C VAL A 239 -20.15 -16.93 -4.55
N THR A 240 -19.61 -16.01 -3.75
CA THR A 240 -18.30 -15.39 -3.99
C THR A 240 -17.20 -16.43 -4.04
N ARG A 241 -17.21 -17.39 -3.11
CA ARG A 241 -16.24 -18.49 -3.05
C ARG A 241 -16.24 -19.32 -4.34
N LEU A 242 -17.42 -19.72 -4.82
CA LEU A 242 -17.57 -20.48 -6.07
C LEU A 242 -17.11 -19.68 -7.29
N ALA A 243 -17.51 -18.41 -7.40
CA ALA A 243 -17.12 -17.54 -8.52
C ALA A 243 -15.60 -17.34 -8.58
N VAL A 244 -14.97 -17.01 -7.45
CA VAL A 244 -13.53 -16.81 -7.35
C VAL A 244 -12.77 -18.13 -7.63
N GLY A 245 -13.28 -19.28 -7.16
CA GLY A 245 -12.71 -20.59 -7.46
C GLY A 245 -12.78 -20.95 -8.95
N PHE A 246 -13.90 -20.66 -9.62
CA PHE A 246 -14.04 -20.87 -11.06
C PHE A 246 -13.07 -19.99 -11.86
N ILE A 247 -12.90 -18.72 -11.48
CA ILE A 247 -11.93 -17.81 -12.11
C ILE A 247 -10.51 -18.35 -11.92
N ALA A 248 -10.14 -18.79 -10.72
CA ALA A 248 -8.84 -19.38 -10.44
C ALA A 248 -8.57 -20.62 -11.32
N TRP A 249 -9.56 -21.50 -11.48
CA TRP A 249 -9.48 -22.65 -12.38
C TRP A 249 -9.27 -22.22 -13.84
N ARG A 250 -9.98 -21.19 -14.32
CA ARG A 250 -9.76 -20.66 -15.68
C ARG A 250 -8.35 -20.12 -15.86
N ILE A 251 -7.82 -19.38 -14.88
CA ILE A 251 -6.45 -18.85 -14.92
C ILE A 251 -5.44 -20.00 -15.04
N ARG A 252 -5.55 -21.03 -14.17
CA ARG A 252 -4.70 -22.23 -14.23
C ARG A 252 -4.77 -22.91 -15.59
N ARG A 253 -5.98 -23.12 -16.11
CA ARG A 253 -6.22 -23.79 -17.40
C ARG A 253 -5.70 -22.98 -18.58
N ALA A 254 -5.90 -21.67 -18.60
CA ALA A 254 -5.41 -20.78 -19.65
C ALA A 254 -3.87 -20.76 -19.67
N ARG A 255 -3.23 -20.64 -18.51
CA ARG A 255 -1.78 -20.69 -18.36
C ARG A 255 -1.21 -22.02 -18.85
N LYS A 256 -1.76 -23.15 -18.40
CA LYS A 256 -1.30 -24.49 -18.82
C LYS A 256 -1.43 -24.71 -20.34
N LYS A 257 -2.41 -24.09 -20.98
CA LYS A 257 -2.65 -24.20 -22.43
C LYS A 257 -1.96 -23.12 -23.26
N GLY A 258 -1.21 -22.21 -22.65
CA GLY A 258 -0.64 -21.04 -23.35
C GLY A 258 -1.70 -20.11 -23.97
N LYS A 259 -2.93 -20.11 -23.45
CA LYS A 259 -4.08 -19.34 -23.98
C LYS A 259 -4.28 -17.99 -23.31
N ILE A 260 -3.22 -17.43 -22.70
CA ILE A 260 -3.28 -16.08 -22.15
C ILE A 260 -3.13 -15.12 -23.32
N SER A 261 -4.21 -14.46 -23.71
CA SER A 261 -4.17 -13.43 -24.74
C SER A 261 -3.32 -12.24 -24.25
N PRO A 262 -2.52 -11.62 -25.14
CA PRO A 262 -1.91 -10.33 -24.85
C PRO A 262 -2.98 -9.31 -24.47
N ILE A 263 -2.67 -8.44 -23.51
CA ILE A 263 -3.50 -7.27 -23.18
C ILE A 263 -3.26 -6.25 -24.30
N ARG A 264 -4.32 -5.81 -24.97
CA ARG A 264 -4.31 -4.79 -26.03
C ARG A 264 -4.96 -3.53 -25.51
#